data_AF-A0A976LIZ8-F1
#
_entry.id   AF-A0A976LIZ8-F1
#
_cell.length_a   1.000
_cell.length_b   1.000
_cell.length_c   1.000
_cell.angle_alpha   90.00
_cell.angle_beta   90.00
_cell.angle_gamma   90.00
#
_symmetry.space_group_name_H-M   'P 1'
#
loop_
_entity.id
_entity.type
_entity.pdbx_description
1 polymer ?
#
loop_
_entity_poly.entity_id
_entity_poly.type
_entity_poly.pdbx_seq_one_letter_code
_entity_poly.pdbx_strand_id
1 'polypeptide(L)'
;MWPNQPLGRNIAGTAEVVRKITRKDIIDYVSTFYQPKNMIIAVSGAYSNTRLNALIKKYWSKIGAPKWPAWKKVEEKQRRPEMAIQNKKTEQYHIALAFRSHDYNHPDYVPQIVLASILGGGMSSRLFLEIRERKGWAYYVRSSAGNYQDTGAFVIQAGVRRDALAAVLKTLMAELKKIKKTLVSGKELAKVKEYLKGSMTLSLEDSDSLLSWYLDQVAFRRKILQPEAAFRLIDSVTAEKVRKVAQDIFQEKKMNLAIVGKAGNPAGIKKLLRV
;
A
#
# COMPACT_ATOMS: atom_id res chain seq x y z
N MET A 1 -9.01 1.42 -9.03
CA MET A 1 -8.24 2.62 -8.64
C MET A 1 -7.71 3.39 -9.84
N TRP A 2 -6.89 2.81 -10.74
CA TRP A 2 -6.30 3.51 -11.89
C TRP A 2 -6.74 2.93 -13.26
N PRO A 3 -8.01 3.06 -13.66
CA PRO A 3 -8.48 2.48 -14.91
C PRO A 3 -7.69 3.03 -16.11
N ASN A 4 -7.33 2.15 -17.04
CA ASN A 4 -6.63 2.47 -18.29
C ASN A 4 -5.25 3.16 -18.14
N GLN A 5 -4.61 3.03 -16.98
CA GLN A 5 -3.26 3.53 -16.73
C GLN A 5 -2.31 2.37 -16.42
N PRO A 6 -0.99 2.50 -16.66
CA PRO A 6 -0.02 1.42 -16.39
C PRO A 6 -0.13 0.86 -14.97
N LEU A 7 -0.30 1.73 -13.96
CA LEU A 7 -0.41 1.34 -12.55
C LEU A 7 -1.69 0.55 -12.22
N GLY A 8 -2.71 0.61 -13.07
CA GLY A 8 -3.95 -0.15 -12.87
C GLY A 8 -3.96 -1.52 -13.55
N ARG A 9 -2.89 -1.91 -14.24
CA ARG A 9 -2.80 -3.20 -14.92
C ARG A 9 -2.42 -4.29 -13.92
N ASN A 10 -3.03 -5.47 -14.07
CA ASN A 10 -2.63 -6.64 -13.31
C ASN A 10 -1.21 -7.08 -13.71
N ILE A 11 -0.33 -7.31 -12.74
CA ILE A 11 1.05 -7.76 -12.95
C ILE A 11 1.09 -9.06 -13.77
N ALA A 12 0.19 -10.00 -13.48
CA ALA A 12 0.13 -11.28 -14.20
C ALA A 12 -0.45 -11.16 -15.63
N GLY A 13 -1.04 -10.02 -15.99
CA GLY A 13 -1.79 -9.86 -17.23
C GLY A 13 -3.08 -10.68 -17.28
N THR A 14 -3.58 -10.92 -18.50
CA THR A 14 -4.74 -11.79 -18.78
C THR A 14 -4.27 -13.07 -19.45
N ALA A 15 -5.04 -14.15 -19.34
CA ALA A 15 -4.73 -15.42 -20.01
C ALA A 15 -4.58 -15.25 -21.53
N GLU A 16 -5.37 -14.36 -22.14
CA GLU A 16 -5.27 -14.03 -23.56
C GLU A 16 -3.92 -13.39 -23.92
N VAL A 17 -3.48 -12.40 -23.13
CA VAL A 17 -2.18 -11.75 -23.34
C VAL A 17 -1.05 -12.75 -23.14
N VAL A 18 -1.09 -13.54 -22.06
CA VAL A 18 -0.04 -14.52 -21.74
C VAL A 18 0.14 -15.54 -22.86
N ARG A 19 -0.95 -16.03 -23.47
CA ARG A 19 -0.88 -16.97 -24.60
C ARG A 19 -0.27 -16.38 -25.87
N LYS A 20 -0.27 -15.05 -26.00
CA LYS A 20 0.26 -14.32 -27.17
C LYS A 20 1.71 -13.88 -26.99
N ILE A 21 2.28 -13.95 -25.78
CA ILE A 21 3.67 -13.57 -25.52
C ILE A 21 4.61 -14.47 -26.32
N THR A 22 5.48 -13.85 -27.10
CA THR A 22 6.52 -14.53 -27.89
C THR A 22 7.88 -14.43 -27.22
N ARG A 23 8.82 -15.27 -27.64
CA ARG A 23 10.24 -15.15 -27.25
C ARG A 23 10.80 -13.76 -27.57
N LYS A 24 10.39 -13.17 -28.70
CA LYS A 24 10.83 -11.83 -29.11
C LYS A 24 10.39 -10.78 -28.10
N ASP A 25 9.14 -10.84 -27.62
CA ASP A 25 8.65 -9.88 -26.63
C ASP A 25 9.45 -9.91 -25.32
N ILE A 26 9.84 -11.10 -24.86
CA ILE A 26 10.66 -11.27 -23.66
C ILE A 26 12.06 -10.66 -23.85
N ILE A 27 12.69 -10.95 -24.99
CA ILE A 27 14.03 -10.43 -25.30
C ILE A 27 13.99 -8.92 -25.48
N ASP A 28 12.98 -8.40 -26.17
CA ASP A 28 12.77 -6.96 -26.35
C ASP A 28 12.56 -6.29 -24.99
N TYR A 29 11.79 -6.90 -24.08
CA TYR A 29 11.61 -6.37 -22.73
C TYR A 29 12.92 -6.33 -21.93
N VAL A 30 13.68 -7.42 -21.89
CA VAL A 30 14.98 -7.48 -21.20
C VAL A 30 15.94 -6.47 -21.79
N SER A 31 16.09 -6.45 -23.12
CA SER A 31 16.99 -5.53 -23.83
C SER A 31 16.58 -4.06 -23.72
N THR A 32 15.32 -3.77 -23.38
CA THR A 32 14.82 -2.41 -23.16
C THR A 32 14.98 -1.97 -21.71
N PHE A 33 14.57 -2.78 -20.74
CA PHE A 33 14.42 -2.35 -19.34
C PHE A 33 15.57 -2.77 -18.42
N TYR A 34 16.33 -3.82 -18.73
CA TYR A 34 17.38 -4.35 -17.84
C TYR A 34 18.71 -3.63 -18.12
N GLN A 35 18.67 -2.30 -18.00
CA GLN A 35 19.83 -1.45 -18.21
C GLN A 35 20.61 -1.24 -16.92
N PRO A 36 21.95 -1.13 -16.97
CA PRO A 36 22.76 -0.89 -15.78
C PRO A 36 22.31 0.33 -14.96
N LYS A 37 21.85 1.40 -15.63
CA LYS A 37 21.32 2.62 -14.96
C LYS A 37 19.89 2.47 -14.41
N ASN A 38 19.21 1.37 -14.71
CA ASN A 38 17.89 1.00 -14.21
C ASN A 38 17.95 -0.23 -13.29
N MET A 39 19.15 -0.58 -12.80
CA MET A 39 19.40 -1.71 -11.92
C MET A 39 20.12 -1.23 -10.66
N ILE A 40 19.82 -1.88 -9.54
CA ILE A 40 20.53 -1.66 -8.28
C ILE A 40 21.09 -3.02 -7.86
N ILE A 41 22.40 -3.07 -7.59
CA ILE A 41 23.06 -4.22 -6.99
C ILE A 41 23.33 -3.86 -5.55
N ALA A 42 22.79 -4.65 -4.62
CA ALA A 42 22.93 -4.45 -3.19
C ALA A 42 23.54 -5.71 -2.57
N VAL A 43 24.47 -5.53 -1.63
CA VAL A 43 25.16 -6.62 -0.93
C VAL A 43 25.22 -6.26 0.56
N SER A 44 24.79 -7.18 1.42
CA SER A 44 24.93 -7.09 2.88
C SER A 44 25.71 -8.30 3.42
N GLY A 45 26.22 -8.18 4.65
CA GLY A 45 26.99 -9.23 5.32
C GLY A 45 28.51 -9.12 5.11
N ALA A 46 29.21 -10.25 5.25
CA ALA A 46 30.67 -10.29 5.14
C ALA A 46 31.11 -10.37 3.67
N TYR A 47 31.65 -9.28 3.14
CA TYR A 47 32.19 -9.24 1.77
C TYR A 47 33.46 -8.38 1.66
N SER A 48 34.22 -8.62 0.59
CA SER A 48 35.39 -7.83 0.22
C SER A 48 35.03 -6.85 -0.88
N ASN A 49 35.23 -5.55 -0.65
CA ASN A 49 35.04 -4.51 -1.65
C ASN A 49 35.87 -4.79 -2.92
N THR A 50 37.09 -5.28 -2.76
CA THR A 50 37.97 -5.64 -3.88
C THR A 50 37.37 -6.74 -4.74
N ARG A 51 36.85 -7.81 -4.12
CA ARG A 51 36.20 -8.92 -4.83
C ARG A 51 34.90 -8.47 -5.49
N LEU A 52 34.07 -7.69 -4.78
CA LEU A 52 32.82 -7.16 -5.31
C LEU A 52 33.07 -6.28 -6.54
N ASN A 53 34.00 -5.34 -6.45
CA ASN A 53 34.38 -4.46 -7.57
C ASN A 53 34.92 -5.25 -8.76
N ALA A 54 35.73 -6.29 -8.51
CA ALA A 54 36.22 -7.17 -9.57
C ALA A 54 35.07 -7.91 -10.28
N LEU A 55 34.07 -8.41 -9.54
CA LEU A 55 32.89 -9.08 -10.11
C LEU A 55 32.00 -8.10 -10.88
N ILE A 56 31.74 -6.91 -10.32
CA ILE A 56 30.98 -5.86 -11.00
C ILE A 56 31.67 -5.48 -12.32
N LYS A 57 32.98 -5.25 -12.29
CA LYS A 57 33.76 -4.96 -13.49
C LYS A 57 33.71 -6.13 -14.48
N LYS A 58 33.86 -7.38 -14.03
CA LYS A 58 33.86 -8.56 -14.90
C LYS A 58 32.54 -8.72 -15.66
N TYR A 59 31.40 -8.58 -14.98
CA TYR A 59 30.09 -8.94 -15.54
C TYR A 59 29.27 -7.75 -16.07
N TRP A 60 29.48 -6.53 -15.55
CA TRP A 60 28.67 -5.36 -15.91
C TRP A 60 29.42 -4.25 -16.66
N SER A 61 30.76 -4.25 -16.74
CA SER A 61 31.52 -3.16 -17.38
C SER A 61 31.31 -3.04 -18.90
N LYS A 62 30.88 -4.11 -19.56
CA LYS A 62 30.68 -4.17 -21.01
C LYS A 62 29.23 -3.94 -21.43
N ILE A 63 28.31 -3.75 -20.49
CA ILE A 63 26.90 -3.52 -20.79
C ILE A 63 26.74 -2.03 -21.11
N GLY A 64 26.25 -1.73 -22.32
CA GLY A 64 25.91 -0.36 -22.69
C GLY A 64 24.87 0.24 -21.73
N ALA A 65 24.73 1.57 -21.76
CA ALA A 65 23.70 2.27 -20.98
C ALA A 65 22.66 2.93 -21.90
N PRO A 66 21.95 2.17 -22.75
CA PRO A 66 20.91 2.74 -23.59
C PRO A 66 19.82 3.35 -22.70
N LYS A 67 19.15 4.38 -23.24
CA LYS A 67 18.00 4.98 -22.56
C LYS A 67 16.86 3.96 -22.56
N TRP A 68 16.12 3.91 -21.46
CA TRP A 68 14.89 3.14 -21.34
C TRP A 68 13.68 4.07 -21.26
N PRO A 69 12.47 3.59 -21.56
CA PRO A 69 11.27 4.39 -21.46
C PRO A 69 11.04 4.89 -20.03
N ALA A 70 10.76 6.19 -19.89
CA ALA A 70 10.31 6.74 -18.62
C ALA A 70 8.93 6.17 -18.24
N TRP A 71 8.71 5.98 -16.95
CA TRP A 71 7.39 5.60 -16.44
C TRP A 71 6.39 6.74 -16.65
N LYS A 72 5.12 6.38 -16.87
CA LYS A 72 4.04 7.37 -17.07
C LYS A 72 3.44 7.76 -15.73
N LYS A 73 3.35 9.06 -15.50
CA LYS A 73 2.68 9.60 -14.31
C LYS A 73 1.20 9.26 -14.29
N VAL A 74 0.69 9.07 -13.08
CA VAL A 74 -0.71 8.87 -12.79
C VAL A 74 -1.49 10.13 -13.07
N GLU A 75 -2.57 9.98 -13.82
CA GLU A 75 -3.53 11.04 -14.09
C GLU A 75 -4.76 10.87 -13.19
N GLU A 76 -5.09 11.88 -12.38
CA GLU A 76 -6.26 11.84 -11.49
C GLU A 76 -7.54 12.28 -12.20
N LYS A 77 -8.28 11.29 -12.72
CA LYS A 77 -9.54 11.48 -13.46
C LYS A 77 -10.79 11.17 -12.64
N GLN A 78 -10.67 10.56 -11.46
CA GLN A 78 -11.83 10.21 -10.65
C GLN A 78 -12.50 11.46 -10.07
N ARG A 79 -13.82 11.52 -10.17
CA ARG A 79 -14.64 12.64 -9.67
C ARG A 79 -15.81 12.20 -8.77
N ARG A 80 -16.05 10.89 -8.67
CA ARG A 80 -17.13 10.29 -7.88
C ARG A 80 -16.66 8.96 -7.29
N PRO A 81 -17.33 8.43 -6.24
CA PRO A 81 -17.08 7.07 -5.79
C PRO A 81 -17.25 6.05 -6.91
N GLU A 82 -16.33 5.08 -6.99
CA GLU A 82 -16.39 3.97 -7.94
C GLU A 82 -16.53 2.64 -7.19
N MET A 83 -17.25 1.68 -7.79
CA MET A 83 -17.49 0.38 -7.17
C MET A 83 -17.45 -0.74 -8.20
N ALA A 84 -16.77 -1.83 -7.86
CA ALA A 84 -16.73 -3.06 -8.63
C ALA A 84 -17.17 -4.24 -7.76
N ILE A 85 -18.03 -5.11 -8.30
CA ILE A 85 -18.47 -6.34 -7.65
C ILE A 85 -18.10 -7.49 -8.57
N GLN A 86 -17.24 -8.39 -8.08
CA GLN A 86 -16.93 -9.64 -8.73
C GLN A 86 -17.75 -10.75 -8.10
N ASN A 87 -18.68 -11.30 -8.88
CA ASN A 87 -19.47 -12.44 -8.45
C ASN A 87 -18.61 -13.69 -8.38
N LYS A 88 -18.55 -14.30 -7.19
CA LYS A 88 -17.83 -15.56 -6.95
C LYS A 88 -18.53 -16.33 -5.84
N LYS A 89 -18.68 -17.66 -5.98
CA LYS A 89 -19.23 -18.51 -4.91
C LYS A 89 -18.18 -18.62 -3.79
N THR A 90 -18.39 -17.87 -2.71
CA THR A 90 -17.50 -17.82 -1.52
C THR A 90 -18.35 -17.76 -0.25
N GLU A 91 -17.86 -18.33 0.86
CA GLU A 91 -18.57 -18.32 2.16
C GLU A 91 -18.59 -16.94 2.84
N GLN A 92 -17.64 -16.08 2.48
CA GLN A 92 -17.55 -14.69 2.96
C GLN A 92 -17.48 -13.72 1.77
N TYR A 93 -17.85 -12.46 2.01
CA TYR A 93 -17.46 -11.38 1.10
C TYR A 93 -16.06 -10.91 1.45
N HIS A 94 -15.22 -10.72 0.43
CA HIS A 94 -13.97 -9.99 0.56
C HIS A 94 -14.18 -8.57 0.08
N ILE A 95 -13.99 -7.60 0.96
CA ILE A 95 -14.12 -6.18 0.62
C ILE A 95 -12.75 -5.51 0.64
N ALA A 96 -12.56 -4.57 -0.29
CA ALA A 96 -11.44 -3.64 -0.29
C ALA A 96 -11.97 -2.23 -0.52
N LEU A 97 -11.97 -1.42 0.53
CA LEU A 97 -12.27 0.00 0.47
C LEU A 97 -10.95 0.77 0.32
N ALA A 98 -10.81 1.53 -0.75
CA ALA A 98 -9.56 2.17 -1.10
C ALA A 98 -9.71 3.65 -1.45
N PHE A 99 -8.67 4.40 -1.12
CA PHE A 99 -8.50 5.82 -1.43
C PHE A 99 -7.13 6.03 -2.04
N ARG A 100 -6.98 7.10 -2.83
CA ARG A 100 -5.64 7.57 -3.20
C ARG A 100 -4.94 8.09 -1.95
N SER A 101 -3.66 7.80 -1.83
CA SER A 101 -2.80 8.27 -0.75
C SER A 101 -1.50 8.83 -1.33
N HIS A 102 -0.54 9.11 -0.46
CA HIS A 102 0.66 9.82 -0.83
C HIS A 102 1.76 8.90 -1.38
N ASP A 103 2.67 9.45 -2.18
CA ASP A 103 3.87 8.76 -2.68
C ASP A 103 4.97 8.61 -1.61
N TYR A 104 6.05 7.91 -1.96
CA TYR A 104 7.20 7.65 -1.07
C TYR A 104 7.91 8.90 -0.53
N ASN A 105 7.85 10.00 -1.26
CA ASN A 105 8.59 11.23 -0.99
C ASN A 105 7.70 12.34 -0.41
N HIS A 106 6.41 12.08 -0.21
CA HIS A 106 5.50 13.04 0.36
C HIS A 106 5.77 13.27 1.87
N PRO A 107 5.67 14.51 2.38
CA PRO A 107 5.88 14.79 3.81
C PRO A 107 4.97 13.99 4.75
N ASP A 108 3.76 13.68 4.28
CA ASP A 108 2.76 12.91 5.03
C ASP A 108 2.90 11.38 4.85
N TYR A 109 4.02 10.89 4.30
CA TYR A 109 4.31 9.45 4.15
C TYR A 109 4.26 8.68 5.48
N VAL A 110 4.90 9.19 6.55
CA VAL A 110 4.88 8.52 7.87
C VAL A 110 3.53 8.70 8.57
N PRO A 111 2.94 9.91 8.63
CA PRO A 111 1.59 10.11 9.14
C PRO A 111 0.51 9.16 8.58
N GLN A 112 0.50 8.86 7.27
CA GLN A 112 -0.48 7.93 6.71
C GLN A 112 -0.25 6.47 7.12
N ILE A 113 0.99 6.06 7.38
CA ILE A 113 1.31 4.73 7.93
C ILE A 113 0.78 4.63 9.36
N VAL A 114 1.00 5.68 10.17
CA VAL A 114 0.44 5.75 11.53
C VAL A 114 -1.10 5.69 11.49
N LEU A 115 -1.73 6.42 10.57
CA LEU A 115 -3.17 6.36 10.35
C LEU A 115 -3.65 4.95 9.97
N ALA A 116 -2.93 4.26 9.08
CA ALA A 116 -3.22 2.87 8.72
C ALA A 116 -3.11 1.94 9.93
N SER A 117 -2.11 2.13 10.80
CA SER A 117 -1.96 1.30 11.98
C SER A 117 -3.02 1.53 13.04
N ILE A 118 -3.46 2.79 13.23
CA ILE A 118 -4.59 3.13 14.11
C ILE A 118 -5.89 2.43 13.68
N LEU A 119 -6.17 2.46 12.37
CA LEU A 119 -7.42 1.91 11.84
C LEU A 119 -7.41 0.38 11.81
N GLY A 120 -6.30 -0.24 11.41
CA GLY A 120 -6.28 -1.67 11.07
C GLY A 120 -4.90 -2.32 11.09
N GLY A 121 -3.95 -1.80 11.88
CA GLY A 121 -2.57 -2.33 11.95
C GLY A 121 -2.42 -3.61 12.76
N GLY A 122 -3.38 -3.97 13.59
CA GLY A 122 -3.30 -5.16 14.45
C GLY A 122 -4.55 -5.38 15.29
N MET A 123 -4.51 -6.34 16.20
CA MET A 123 -5.69 -6.78 16.96
C MET A 123 -6.29 -5.70 17.88
N SER A 124 -5.51 -4.69 18.22
CA SER A 124 -5.97 -3.59 19.07
C SER A 124 -6.32 -2.31 18.30
N SER A 125 -6.32 -2.39 16.97
CA SER A 125 -6.74 -1.29 16.09
C SER A 125 -8.26 -1.10 16.13
N ARG A 126 -8.72 0.11 15.79
CA ARG A 126 -10.13 0.49 15.92
C ARG A 126 -11.06 -0.44 15.15
N LEU A 127 -10.75 -0.73 13.90
CA LEU A 127 -11.62 -1.55 13.06
C LEU A 127 -11.61 -3.02 13.46
N PHE A 128 -10.47 -3.53 13.93
CA PHE A 128 -10.41 -4.88 14.46
C PHE A 128 -11.31 -5.00 15.70
N LEU A 129 -11.20 -4.07 16.65
CA LEU A 129 -12.03 -4.09 17.86
C LEU A 129 -13.51 -3.92 17.54
N GLU A 130 -13.88 -2.98 16.68
CA GLU A 130 -15.28 -2.66 16.40
C GLU A 130 -15.99 -3.69 15.51
N ILE A 131 -15.29 -4.31 14.56
CA ILE A 131 -15.91 -5.20 13.57
C ILE A 131 -15.67 -6.68 13.91
N ARG A 132 -14.45 -7.04 14.30
CA ARG A 132 -14.07 -8.43 14.59
C ARG A 132 -14.32 -8.79 16.05
N GLU A 133 -13.74 -8.05 16.98
CA GLU A 133 -13.79 -8.40 18.41
C GLU A 133 -15.19 -8.26 19.00
N ARG A 134 -15.77 -7.05 18.92
CA ARG A 134 -17.06 -6.74 19.57
C ARG A 134 -18.26 -7.36 18.88
N LYS A 135 -18.19 -7.58 17.56
CA LYS A 135 -19.36 -7.92 16.73
C LYS A 135 -19.25 -9.25 16.00
N GLY A 136 -18.05 -9.83 15.87
CA GLY A 136 -17.85 -11.11 15.18
C GLY A 136 -18.26 -11.09 13.69
N TRP A 137 -18.32 -9.92 13.06
CA TRP A 137 -18.80 -9.77 11.68
C TRP A 137 -17.74 -10.06 10.63
N ALA A 138 -16.46 -9.96 11.00
CA ALA A 138 -15.35 -10.19 10.09
C ALA A 138 -14.37 -11.22 10.64
N TYR A 139 -13.86 -12.07 9.75
CA TYR A 139 -12.79 -13.03 10.04
C TYR A 139 -11.44 -12.31 10.13
N TYR A 140 -11.24 -11.29 9.28
CA TYR A 140 -10.11 -10.37 9.35
C TYR A 140 -10.56 -8.96 8.97
N VAL A 141 -9.91 -7.96 9.55
CA VAL A 141 -9.96 -6.56 9.11
C VAL A 141 -8.57 -5.98 9.26
N ARG A 142 -8.07 -5.34 8.21
CA ARG A 142 -6.75 -4.69 8.21
C ARG A 142 -6.74 -3.45 7.34
N SER A 143 -5.81 -2.55 7.60
CA SER A 143 -5.55 -1.42 6.72
C SER A 143 -4.07 -1.26 6.41
N SER A 144 -3.80 -0.69 5.26
CA SER A 144 -2.46 -0.48 4.73
C SER A 144 -2.41 0.83 3.94
N ALA A 145 -1.24 1.46 3.92
CA ALA A 145 -0.92 2.55 3.02
C ALA A 145 0.23 2.07 2.12
N GLY A 146 -0.09 1.70 0.89
CA GLY A 146 0.89 1.37 -0.16
C GLY A 146 1.31 2.62 -0.92
N ASN A 147 2.56 2.67 -1.35
CA ASN A 147 3.16 3.85 -1.96
C ASN A 147 3.77 3.51 -3.31
N TYR A 148 3.74 4.47 -4.23
CA TYR A 148 4.35 4.42 -5.54
C TYR A 148 5.18 5.69 -5.76
N GLN A 149 5.83 5.82 -6.92
CA GLN A 149 6.74 6.93 -7.21
C GLN A 149 6.03 8.31 -7.26
N ASP A 150 4.73 8.35 -7.59
CA ASP A 150 3.96 9.58 -7.78
C ASP A 150 2.54 9.54 -7.20
N THR A 151 2.17 8.45 -6.52
CA THR A 151 0.88 8.31 -5.85
C THR A 151 0.96 7.23 -4.76
N GLY A 152 -0.15 6.93 -4.10
CA GLY A 152 -0.30 5.81 -3.19
C GLY A 152 -1.73 5.27 -3.15
N ALA A 153 -1.90 4.15 -2.46
CA ALA A 153 -3.19 3.58 -2.12
C ALA A 153 -3.32 3.36 -0.61
N PHE A 154 -4.31 3.99 0.00
CA PHE A 154 -4.77 3.60 1.34
C PHE A 154 -5.89 2.58 1.17
N VAL A 155 -5.70 1.37 1.70
CA VAL A 155 -6.65 0.26 1.49
C VAL A 155 -7.03 -0.35 2.83
N ILE A 156 -8.33 -0.48 3.06
CA ILE A 156 -8.94 -1.23 4.16
C ILE A 156 -9.55 -2.49 3.58
N GLN A 157 -9.12 -3.64 4.08
CA GLN A 157 -9.60 -4.95 3.63
C GLN A 157 -10.28 -5.68 4.75
N ALA A 158 -11.38 -6.38 4.43
CA ALA A 158 -12.05 -7.27 5.37
C ALA A 158 -12.64 -8.50 4.68
N GLY A 159 -12.63 -9.63 5.40
CA GLY A 159 -13.40 -10.82 5.05
C GLY A 159 -14.61 -10.90 5.97
N VAL A 160 -15.81 -10.73 5.43
CA VAL A 160 -17.04 -10.50 6.22
C VAL A 160 -18.10 -11.56 5.94
N ARG A 161 -18.85 -11.93 6.97
CA ARG A 161 -20.03 -12.82 6.81
C ARG A 161 -21.08 -12.16 5.92
N ARG A 162 -21.88 -12.98 5.23
CA ARG A 162 -22.77 -12.53 4.14
C ARG A 162 -23.86 -11.55 4.61
N ASP A 163 -24.43 -11.80 5.77
CA ASP A 163 -25.48 -11.03 6.44
C ASP A 163 -24.97 -9.72 7.09
N ALA A 164 -23.67 -9.59 7.35
CA ALA A 164 -23.12 -8.39 8.02
C ALA A 164 -22.55 -7.33 7.07
N LEU A 165 -22.50 -7.56 5.76
CA LEU A 165 -21.83 -6.67 4.79
C LEU A 165 -22.25 -5.20 4.95
N ALA A 166 -23.55 -4.92 4.99
CA ALA A 166 -24.07 -3.56 5.13
C ALA A 166 -23.67 -2.92 6.47
N ALA A 167 -23.71 -3.69 7.56
CA ALA A 167 -23.38 -3.23 8.89
C ALA A 167 -21.88 -2.96 9.04
N VAL A 168 -21.04 -3.78 8.42
CA VAL A 168 -19.59 -3.57 8.34
C VAL A 168 -19.27 -2.31 7.55
N LEU A 169 -19.84 -2.13 6.37
CA LEU A 169 -19.63 -0.91 5.57
C LEU A 169 -20.05 0.34 6.34
N LYS A 170 -21.21 0.32 7.01
CA LYS A 170 -21.65 1.44 7.85
C LYS A 170 -20.67 1.74 9.00
N THR A 171 -20.15 0.69 9.66
CA THR A 171 -19.16 0.83 10.74
C THR A 171 -17.84 1.39 10.23
N LEU A 172 -17.33 0.89 9.10
CA LEU A 172 -16.15 1.42 8.44
C LEU A 172 -16.30 2.92 8.16
N MET A 173 -17.40 3.30 7.50
CA MET A 173 -17.66 4.70 7.15
C MET A 173 -17.79 5.60 8.38
N ALA A 174 -18.42 5.11 9.46
CA ALA A 174 -18.51 5.84 10.73
C ALA A 174 -17.13 6.08 11.36
N GLU A 175 -16.25 5.07 11.38
CA GLU A 175 -14.90 5.21 11.91
C GLU A 175 -14.04 6.16 11.05
N LEU A 176 -14.20 6.12 9.72
CA LEU A 176 -13.55 7.10 8.82
C LEU A 176 -14.05 8.53 9.04
N LYS A 177 -15.34 8.72 9.34
CA LYS A 177 -15.87 10.05 9.72
C LYS A 177 -15.33 10.50 11.07
N LYS A 178 -15.24 9.59 12.04
CA LYS A 178 -14.74 9.86 13.39
C LYS A 178 -13.28 10.30 13.39
N ILE A 179 -12.40 9.56 12.71
CA ILE A 179 -10.96 9.88 12.65
C ILE A 179 -10.67 11.21 11.94
N LYS A 180 -11.56 11.67 11.06
CA LYS A 180 -11.49 13.00 10.43
C LYS A 180 -11.90 14.15 11.35
N LYS A 181 -12.72 13.89 12.38
CA LYS A 181 -13.31 14.93 13.24
C LYS A 181 -12.64 14.98 14.62
N THR A 182 -12.44 13.83 15.23
CA THR A 182 -11.95 13.68 16.59
C THR A 182 -10.47 13.34 16.60
N LEU A 183 -9.70 14.05 17.41
CA LEU A 183 -8.28 13.75 17.60
C LEU A 183 -8.09 12.37 18.25
N VAL A 184 -7.05 11.67 17.81
CA VAL A 184 -6.60 10.42 18.43
C VAL A 184 -6.06 10.75 19.82
N SER A 185 -6.45 9.96 20.82
CA SER A 185 -5.94 10.17 22.18
C SER A 185 -4.43 9.98 22.25
N GLY A 186 -3.75 10.68 23.16
CA GLY A 186 -2.30 10.53 23.35
C GLY A 186 -1.89 9.08 23.65
N LYS A 187 -2.68 8.38 24.47
CA LYS A 187 -2.45 6.96 24.81
C LYS A 187 -2.54 6.03 23.59
N GLU A 188 -3.57 6.21 22.75
CA GLU A 188 -3.74 5.43 21.53
C GLU A 188 -2.63 5.71 20.52
N LEU A 189 -2.28 6.99 20.32
CA LEU A 189 -1.23 7.38 19.41
C LEU A 189 0.14 6.85 19.85
N ALA A 190 0.49 6.99 21.14
CA ALA A 190 1.72 6.47 21.70
C ALA A 190 1.83 4.94 21.50
N LYS A 191 0.76 4.21 21.81
CA LYS A 191 0.70 2.76 21.59
C LYS A 191 0.98 2.38 20.13
N VAL A 192 0.38 3.08 19.17
CA VAL A 192 0.59 2.77 17.74
C VAL A 192 2.02 3.10 17.30
N LYS A 193 2.61 4.19 17.81
CA LYS A 193 4.00 4.53 17.53
C LYS A 193 4.97 3.46 18.05
N GLU A 194 4.79 3.01 19.28
CA GLU A 194 5.61 1.93 19.86
C GLU A 194 5.41 0.62 19.10
N TYR A 195 4.17 0.29 18.71
CA TYR A 195 3.90 -0.88 17.87
C TYR A 195 4.67 -0.81 16.53
N LEU A 196 4.63 0.34 15.84
CA LEU A 196 5.32 0.53 14.58
C LEU A 196 6.85 0.44 14.73
N LYS A 197 7.42 1.09 15.75
CA LYS A 197 8.86 1.03 16.02
C LYS A 197 9.29 -0.39 16.37
N GLY A 198 8.58 -1.06 17.27
CA GLY A 198 8.88 -2.45 17.65
C GLY A 198 8.76 -3.42 16.47
N SER A 199 7.69 -3.30 15.66
CA SER A 199 7.55 -4.12 14.45
C SER A 199 8.68 -3.87 13.46
N MET A 200 9.14 -2.63 13.32
CA MET A 200 10.25 -2.29 12.44
C MET A 200 11.56 -2.87 12.96
N THR A 201 11.84 -2.79 14.28
CA THR A 201 13.02 -3.40 14.90
C THR A 201 13.09 -4.89 14.59
N LEU A 202 12.00 -5.63 14.87
CA LEU A 202 11.92 -7.06 14.61
C LEU A 202 12.08 -7.40 13.11
N SER A 203 11.59 -6.53 12.23
CA SER A 203 11.70 -6.75 10.78
C SER A 203 13.09 -6.47 10.21
N LEU A 204 13.99 -5.85 10.97
CA LEU A 204 15.32 -5.44 10.50
C LEU A 204 16.45 -6.24 11.18
N GLU A 205 16.14 -7.36 11.84
CA GLU A 205 17.10 -8.16 12.60
C GLU A 205 18.10 -8.92 11.71
N ASP A 206 17.66 -9.39 10.54
CA ASP A 206 18.53 -10.13 9.61
C ASP A 206 19.09 -9.23 8.49
N SER A 207 20.26 -9.62 7.97
CA SER A 207 20.99 -8.84 6.97
C SER A 207 20.26 -8.68 5.65
N ASP A 208 19.40 -9.64 5.29
CA ASP A 208 18.67 -9.64 4.02
C ASP A 208 17.45 -8.72 4.10
N SER A 209 16.76 -8.70 5.24
CA SER A 209 15.68 -7.77 5.53
C SER A 209 16.19 -6.33 5.63
N LEU A 210 17.33 -6.11 6.28
CA LEU A 210 17.95 -4.78 6.31
C LEU A 210 18.37 -4.32 4.91
N LEU A 211 18.96 -5.20 4.11
CA LEU A 211 19.33 -4.90 2.73
C LEU A 211 18.11 -4.56 1.88
N SER A 212 17.03 -5.34 2.00
CA SER A 212 15.76 -5.12 1.30
C SER A 212 15.14 -3.77 1.68
N TRP A 213 15.19 -3.40 2.96
CA TRP A 213 14.72 -2.10 3.44
C TRP A 213 15.49 -0.93 2.84
N TYR A 214 16.81 -1.04 2.65
CA TYR A 214 17.59 -0.03 1.94
C TYR A 214 17.34 -0.05 0.44
N LEU A 215 17.23 -1.22 -0.17
CA LEU A 215 17.03 -1.38 -1.61
C LEU A 215 15.75 -0.70 -2.08
N ASP A 216 14.64 -0.88 -1.35
CA ASP A 216 13.38 -0.19 -1.61
C ASP A 216 13.53 1.33 -1.55
N GLN A 217 14.33 1.84 -0.61
CA GLN A 217 14.56 3.27 -0.49
C GLN A 217 15.43 3.81 -1.62
N VAL A 218 16.47 3.10 -2.03
CA VAL A 218 17.29 3.48 -3.19
C VAL A 218 16.43 3.50 -4.45
N ALA A 219 15.50 2.55 -4.60
CA ALA A 219 14.62 2.47 -5.76
C ALA A 219 13.58 3.60 -5.83
N PHE A 220 13.02 4.03 -4.68
CA PHE A 220 11.82 4.88 -4.68
C PHE A 220 11.94 6.21 -3.93
N ARG A 221 12.95 6.39 -3.09
CA ARG A 221 13.15 7.62 -2.30
C ARG A 221 14.24 8.51 -2.87
N ARG A 222 14.04 9.81 -2.69
CA ARG A 222 15.06 10.85 -2.93
C ARG A 222 16.13 10.90 -1.84
N LYS A 223 15.77 10.48 -0.62
CA LYS A 223 16.65 10.46 0.54
C LYS A 223 16.48 9.13 1.27
N ILE A 224 17.59 8.44 1.45
CA ILE A 224 17.65 7.19 2.23
C ILE A 224 17.56 7.56 3.70
N LEU A 225 16.66 6.91 4.43
CA LEU A 225 16.54 7.02 5.87
C LEU A 225 17.41 5.95 6.53
N GLN A 226 17.98 6.28 7.67
CA GLN A 226 18.49 5.30 8.63
C GLN A 226 17.33 4.88 9.56
N PRO A 227 17.36 3.67 10.15
CA PRO A 227 16.29 3.19 11.04
C PRO A 227 15.95 4.18 12.16
N GLU A 228 16.94 4.81 12.78
CA GLU A 228 16.76 5.78 13.86
C GLU A 228 16.08 7.07 13.35
N ALA A 229 16.35 7.45 12.10
CA ALA A 229 15.68 8.58 11.48
C ALA A 229 14.21 8.25 11.20
N ALA A 230 13.90 7.01 10.81
CA ALA A 230 12.52 6.55 10.66
C ALA A 230 11.78 6.56 12.00
N PHE A 231 12.42 6.17 13.10
CA PHE A 231 11.85 6.28 14.45
C PHE A 231 11.53 7.73 14.82
N ARG A 232 12.47 8.66 14.62
CA ARG A 232 12.22 10.08 14.87
C ARG A 232 11.05 10.63 14.06
N LEU A 233 10.89 10.19 12.81
CA LEU A 233 9.73 10.58 11.99
C LEU A 233 8.42 10.03 12.57
N ILE A 234 8.39 8.78 13.02
CA ILE A 234 7.22 8.18 13.70
C ILE A 234 6.89 8.96 14.97
N ASP A 235 7.89 9.26 15.80
CA ASP A 235 7.73 10.00 17.05
C ASP A 235 7.22 11.43 16.81
N SER A 236 7.59 12.06 15.69
CA SER A 236 7.13 13.40 15.31
C SER A 236 5.67 13.49 14.85
N VAL A 237 4.97 12.36 14.68
CA VAL A 237 3.57 12.34 14.23
C VAL A 237 2.66 12.80 15.37
N THR A 238 1.86 13.83 15.16
CA THR A 238 0.88 14.32 16.15
C THR A 238 -0.54 13.88 15.77
N ALA A 239 -1.48 13.97 16.72
CA ALA A 239 -2.88 13.65 16.46
C ALA A 239 -3.49 14.57 15.39
N GLU A 240 -3.04 15.81 15.30
CA GLU A 240 -3.44 16.79 14.29
C GLU A 240 -2.94 16.39 12.91
N LYS A 241 -1.68 15.92 12.79
CA LYS A 241 -1.14 15.38 11.53
C LYS A 241 -1.96 14.17 11.08
N VAL A 242 -2.27 13.24 12.00
CA VAL A 242 -3.13 12.08 11.68
C VAL A 242 -4.50 12.52 11.18
N ARG A 243 -5.15 13.47 11.86
CA ARG A 243 -6.46 14.01 11.45
C ARG A 243 -6.38 14.71 10.10
N LYS A 244 -5.38 15.55 9.87
CA LYS A 244 -5.14 16.25 8.59
C LYS A 244 -5.02 15.25 7.44
N VAL A 245 -4.21 14.21 7.64
CA VAL A 245 -4.01 13.15 6.64
C VAL A 245 -5.26 12.32 6.40
N ALA A 246 -6.02 12.03 7.46
CA ALA A 246 -7.32 11.38 7.31
C ALA A 246 -8.31 12.25 6.50
N GLN A 247 -8.29 13.57 6.70
CA GLN A 247 -9.13 14.51 5.94
C GLN A 247 -8.71 14.58 4.47
N ASP A 248 -7.42 14.56 4.18
CA ASP A 248 -6.91 14.57 2.80
C ASP A 248 -7.19 13.26 2.04
N ILE A 249 -6.94 12.11 2.69
CA ILE A 249 -7.11 10.78 2.07
C ILE A 249 -8.59 10.39 1.95
N PHE A 250 -9.40 10.54 3.02
CA PHE A 250 -10.77 10.01 3.06
C PHE A 250 -11.81 10.98 2.45
N GLN A 251 -11.61 11.22 1.16
CA GLN A 251 -12.47 12.04 0.30
C GLN A 251 -13.48 11.14 -0.43
N GLU A 252 -14.78 11.37 -0.22
CA GLU A 252 -15.85 10.57 -0.83
C GLU A 252 -15.70 10.48 -2.36
N LYS A 253 -15.45 11.63 -3.01
CA LYS A 253 -15.28 11.71 -4.47
C LYS A 253 -14.13 10.85 -5.04
N LYS A 254 -13.19 10.40 -4.21
CA LYS A 254 -12.04 9.57 -4.60
C LYS A 254 -12.13 8.13 -4.08
N MET A 255 -13.27 7.74 -3.50
CA MET A 255 -13.45 6.44 -2.89
C MET A 255 -13.62 5.34 -3.93
N ASN A 256 -13.00 4.18 -3.69
CA ASN A 256 -13.10 2.99 -4.52
C ASN A 256 -13.51 1.81 -3.64
N LEU A 257 -14.54 1.05 -4.02
CA LEU A 257 -14.91 -0.18 -3.33
C LEU A 257 -14.85 -1.37 -4.30
N ALA A 258 -14.10 -2.40 -3.93
CA ALA A 258 -14.16 -3.70 -4.57
C ALA A 258 -14.79 -4.73 -3.61
N ILE A 259 -15.71 -5.55 -4.13
CA ILE A 259 -16.32 -6.66 -3.39
C ILE A 259 -16.15 -7.93 -4.22
N VAL A 260 -15.67 -9.00 -3.61
CA VAL A 260 -15.69 -10.35 -4.17
C VAL A 260 -16.60 -11.22 -3.32
N GLY A 261 -17.63 -11.81 -3.92
CA GLY A 261 -18.54 -12.73 -3.24
C GLY A 261 -19.82 -12.98 -4.04
N LYS A 262 -20.77 -13.75 -3.50
CA LYS A 262 -22.04 -14.03 -4.18
C LYS A 262 -22.85 -12.74 -4.24
N ALA A 263 -23.21 -12.26 -5.43
CA ALA A 263 -23.85 -10.96 -5.65
C ALA A 263 -24.93 -10.62 -4.59
N GLY A 264 -24.75 -9.51 -3.88
CA GLY A 264 -25.83 -8.82 -3.16
C GLY A 264 -26.47 -7.72 -4.03
N ASN A 265 -27.43 -6.96 -3.51
CA ASN A 265 -28.08 -5.84 -4.20
C ASN A 265 -27.11 -4.63 -4.34
N PRO A 266 -26.56 -4.33 -5.55
CA PRO A 266 -25.55 -3.28 -5.73
C PRO A 266 -26.07 -1.87 -5.44
N ALA A 267 -27.37 -1.62 -5.67
CA ALA A 267 -27.97 -0.30 -5.45
C ALA A 267 -28.05 0.05 -3.95
N GLY A 268 -28.33 -0.95 -3.11
CA GLY A 268 -28.31 -0.79 -1.64
C GLY A 268 -26.91 -0.48 -1.12
N ILE A 269 -25.88 -1.13 -1.68
CA ILE A 269 -24.48 -0.92 -1.29
C ILE A 269 -24.02 0.50 -1.65
N LYS A 270 -24.34 1.01 -2.84
CA LYS A 270 -23.98 2.39 -3.24
C LYS A 270 -24.51 3.45 -2.28
N LYS A 271 -25.71 3.26 -1.70
CA LYS A 271 -26.27 4.21 -0.72
C LYS A 271 -25.45 4.29 0.58
N LEU A 272 -24.73 3.22 0.94
CA LEU A 272 -23.89 3.16 2.15
C LEU A 272 -22.54 3.87 1.99
N LEU A 273 -22.17 4.27 0.76
CA LEU A 273 -20.87 4.82 0.40
C LEU A 273 -20.75 6.35 0.57
N ARG A 274 -21.67 6.99 1.29
CA ARG A 274 -21.61 8.45 1.55
C ARG A 274 -20.78 8.77 2.80
N VAL A 275 -19.66 9.49 2.66
CA VAL A 275 -18.74 9.85 3.77
C VAL A 275 -19.22 11.13 4.46
#